data_AF-A0A397L0B4-F1
#
_entry.id   AF-A0A397L0B4-F1
#
_cell.length_a   1.000
_cell.length_b   1.000
_cell.length_c   1.000
_cell.angle_alpha   90.00
_cell.angle_beta   90.00
_cell.angle_gamma   90.00
#
_symmetry.space_group_name_H-M   'P 1'
#
loop_
_entity.id
_entity.type
_entity.pdbx_description
1 polymer ?
#
loop_
_entity_poly.entity_id
_entity_poly.type
_entity_poly.pdbx_seq_one_letter_code
_entity_poly.pdbx_strand_id
1 'polypeptide(L)'
;PLNEEVSAIEEEETWMTPIVWYLKDDILSENRNESKKIKKQAARYCLSQGVLYRRSFAGPYLRCVTPREAARILVELHEGDCGSHSSGRSLVLRTKRAGYYWPTMAEEANK
;
A
#
# COMPACT_ATOMS: atom_id res chain seq x y z
N PRO A 1 32.06 12.74 1.01
CA PRO A 1 31.36 11.45 0.83
C PRO A 1 30.43 11.19 2.04
N LEU A 2 29.14 11.43 1.86
CA LEU A 2 28.13 11.01 2.84
C LEU A 2 27.80 9.54 2.59
N ASN A 3 28.01 8.69 3.59
CA ASN A 3 27.28 7.43 3.67
C ASN A 3 25.82 7.81 3.96
N GLU A 4 24.97 7.79 2.95
CA GLU A 4 23.53 7.68 3.19
C GLU A 4 23.24 6.19 3.39
N GLU A 5 22.92 5.82 4.62
CA GLU A 5 22.88 4.42 5.04
C GLU A 5 21.81 3.67 4.24
N VAL A 6 22.19 2.57 3.59
CA VAL A 6 21.23 1.63 3.03
C VAL A 6 20.53 0.94 4.19
N SER A 7 19.50 1.59 4.71
CA SER A 7 18.56 1.03 5.65
C SER A 7 17.81 -0.08 4.92
N ALA A 8 18.41 -1.27 4.93
CA ALA A 8 17.72 -2.52 4.70
C ALA A 8 16.71 -2.67 5.85
N ILE A 9 15.56 -2.03 5.68
CA ILE A 9 14.38 -2.28 6.49
C ILE A 9 14.12 -3.78 6.35
N GLU A 10 14.22 -4.51 7.45
CA GLU A 10 13.61 -5.82 7.55
C GLU A 10 12.09 -5.59 7.40
N GLU A 11 11.59 -5.74 6.17
CA GLU A 11 10.18 -5.60 5.88
C GLU A 11 9.43 -6.72 6.60
N GLU A 12 8.86 -6.40 7.77
CA GLU A 12 7.82 -7.22 8.43
C GLU A 12 6.87 -7.75 7.36
N GLU A 13 6.53 -9.04 7.38
CA GLU A 13 5.70 -9.63 6.32
C GLU A 13 4.33 -8.93 6.25
N THR A 14 4.19 -8.05 5.25
CA THR A 14 2.98 -7.26 5.04
C THR A 14 2.05 -7.93 4.05
N TRP A 15 0.84 -7.38 3.91
CA TRP A 15 -0.07 -7.70 2.82
C TRP A 15 0.55 -7.52 1.40
N MET A 16 1.66 -6.77 1.28
CA MET A 16 2.38 -6.52 0.03
C MET A 16 3.36 -7.65 -0.29
N THR A 17 4.02 -8.24 0.71
CA THR A 17 5.13 -9.20 0.57
C THR A 17 4.85 -10.35 -0.41
N PRO A 18 3.75 -11.14 -0.30
CA PRO A 18 3.46 -12.20 -1.26
C PRO A 18 3.06 -11.70 -2.67
N ILE A 19 2.72 -10.41 -2.81
CA ILE A 19 2.48 -9.78 -4.12
C ILE A 19 3.82 -9.37 -4.75
N VAL A 20 4.73 -8.80 -3.96
CA VAL A 20 6.07 -8.37 -4.39
C VAL A 20 6.91 -9.58 -4.82
N TRP A 21 7.00 -10.61 -3.99
CA TRP A 21 7.71 -11.86 -4.29
C TRP A 21 7.25 -12.50 -5.61
N TYR A 22 5.94 -12.59 -5.83
CA TYR A 22 5.41 -13.11 -7.10
C TYR A 22 5.68 -12.19 -8.29
N LEU A 23 5.53 -10.87 -8.15
CA LEU A 23 5.74 -9.91 -9.25
C LEU A 23 7.22 -9.65 -9.59
N LYS A 24 8.14 -9.96 -8.68
CA LYS A 24 9.59 -9.75 -8.83
C LYS A 24 10.32 -11.04 -9.20
N ASP A 25 10.00 -12.13 -8.53
CA ASP A 25 10.80 -13.36 -8.48
C ASP A 25 9.99 -14.64 -8.83
N ASP A 26 8.69 -14.54 -9.22
CA ASP A 26 7.68 -15.62 -9.38
C ASP A 26 7.53 -16.55 -8.14
N ILE A 27 8.03 -16.10 -6.98
CA ILE A 27 7.97 -16.85 -5.71
C ILE A 27 6.53 -16.91 -5.19
N LEU A 28 6.11 -18.11 -4.80
CA LEU A 28 4.73 -18.48 -4.50
C LEU A 28 4.67 -19.57 -3.42
N SER A 29 3.50 -19.74 -2.81
CA SER A 29 3.26 -20.84 -1.86
C SER A 29 3.15 -22.19 -2.58
N GLU A 30 3.65 -23.26 -1.95
CA GLU A 30 3.38 -24.64 -2.36
C GLU A 30 1.87 -24.96 -2.35
N ASN A 31 1.09 -24.26 -1.53
CA ASN A 31 -0.37 -24.39 -1.51
C ASN A 31 -0.98 -23.80 -2.80
N ARG A 32 -1.36 -24.71 -3.70
CA ARG A 32 -2.00 -24.42 -5.00
C ARG A 32 -3.22 -23.49 -4.90
N ASN A 33 -3.93 -23.42 -3.77
CA ASN A 33 -5.05 -22.52 -3.60
C ASN A 33 -4.61 -21.11 -3.20
N GLU A 34 -3.64 -20.97 -2.30
CA GLU A 34 -3.07 -19.65 -1.96
C GLU A 34 -2.36 -19.04 -3.16
N SER A 35 -1.60 -19.83 -3.92
CA SER A 35 -0.94 -19.34 -5.13
C SER A 35 -1.92 -18.93 -6.24
N LYS A 36 -3.11 -19.55 -6.35
CA LYS A 36 -4.21 -19.02 -7.18
C LYS A 36 -4.73 -17.67 -6.67
N LYS A 37 -4.88 -17.49 -5.35
CA LYS A 37 -5.30 -16.20 -4.76
C LYS A 37 -4.25 -15.13 -5.05
N ILE A 38 -2.96 -15.40 -4.83
CA ILE A 38 -1.85 -14.49 -5.10
C ILE A 38 -1.83 -14.07 -6.56
N LYS A 39 -1.85 -15.00 -7.53
CA LYS A 39 -1.88 -14.65 -8.97
C LYS A 39 -3.12 -13.80 -9.33
N LYS A 40 -4.31 -14.12 -8.78
CA LYS A 40 -5.54 -13.32 -8.98
C LYS A 40 -5.46 -11.93 -8.34
N GLN A 41 -4.79 -11.79 -7.20
CA GLN A 41 -4.59 -10.52 -6.50
C GLN A 41 -3.57 -9.65 -7.24
N ALA A 42 -2.43 -10.21 -7.63
CA ALA A 42 -1.33 -9.55 -8.32
C ALA A 42 -1.71 -8.96 -9.68
N ALA A 43 -2.71 -9.50 -10.37
CA ALA A 43 -3.28 -8.88 -11.59
C ALA A 43 -3.72 -7.41 -11.37
N ARG A 44 -4.02 -7.01 -10.14
CA ARG A 44 -4.42 -5.64 -9.75
C ARG A 44 -3.24 -4.71 -9.46
N TYR A 45 -1.99 -5.20 -9.52
CA TYR A 45 -0.78 -4.47 -9.14
C TYR A 45 0.35 -4.62 -10.16
N CYS A 46 1.27 -3.67 -10.14
CA CYS A 46 2.54 -3.74 -10.85
C CYS A 46 3.69 -3.31 -9.92
N LEU A 47 4.85 -3.92 -10.10
CA LEU A 47 6.09 -3.49 -9.47
C LEU A 47 6.84 -2.57 -10.44
N SER A 48 7.33 -1.43 -9.97
CA SER A 48 8.15 -0.50 -10.77
C SER A 48 9.23 0.10 -9.88
N GLN A 49 10.50 -0.08 -10.28
CA GLN A 49 11.68 0.39 -9.50
C GLN A 49 11.63 -0.04 -8.01
N GLY A 50 11.20 -1.29 -7.75
CA GLY A 50 11.03 -1.84 -6.40
C GLY A 50 9.75 -1.40 -5.69
N VAL A 51 9.09 -0.33 -6.12
CA VAL A 51 7.84 0.16 -5.50
C VAL A 51 6.64 -0.59 -6.09
N LEU A 52 5.77 -1.12 -5.22
CA LEU A 52 4.51 -1.74 -5.61
C LEU A 52 3.45 -0.64 -5.86
N TYR A 53 2.74 -0.74 -6.97
CA TYR A 53 1.64 0.16 -7.33
C TYR A 53 0.35 -0.62 -7.61
N ARG A 54 -0.77 -0.07 -7.17
CA ARG A 54 -2.11 -0.55 -7.52
C ARG A 54 -2.55 0.06 -8.83
N ARG A 55 -2.92 -0.78 -9.80
CA ARG A 55 -3.50 -0.35 -11.07
C ARG A 55 -4.87 0.30 -10.83
N SER A 56 -5.10 1.43 -11.49
CA SER A 56 -6.42 2.04 -11.65
C SER A 56 -6.89 1.84 -13.09
N PHE A 57 -8.20 1.78 -13.31
CA PHE A 57 -8.80 1.65 -14.65
C PHE A 57 -8.98 3.00 -15.35
N ALA A 58 -9.22 4.07 -14.58
CA ALA A 58 -9.59 5.40 -15.08
C ALA A 58 -8.92 6.52 -14.27
N GLY A 59 -7.64 6.35 -13.92
CA GLY A 59 -6.88 7.31 -13.13
C GLY A 59 -5.43 6.88 -12.92
N PRO A 60 -4.63 7.63 -12.14
CA PRO A 60 -3.24 7.31 -11.86
C PRO A 60 -3.10 5.99 -11.09
N TYR A 61 -1.93 5.39 -11.19
CA TYR A 61 -1.53 4.26 -10.34
C TYR A 61 -1.25 4.77 -8.92
N LEU A 62 -1.70 4.02 -7.91
CA LEU A 62 -1.54 4.41 -6.50
C LEU A 62 -0.37 3.65 -5.89
N ARG A 63 0.59 4.34 -5.27
CA ARG A 63 1.68 3.74 -4.49
C ARG A 63 1.08 2.90 -3.38
N CYS A 64 1.46 1.63 -3.32
CA CYS A 64 1.11 0.76 -2.22
C CYS A 64 2.02 1.10 -1.03
N VAL A 65 1.43 1.14 0.17
CA VAL A 65 2.15 1.51 1.40
C VAL A 65 1.97 0.45 2.49
N THR A 66 3.00 0.33 3.31
CA THR A 66 3.02 -0.57 4.47
C THR A 66 2.01 -0.13 5.54
N PRO A 67 1.59 -1.01 6.46
CA PRO A 67 0.74 -0.62 7.60
C PRO A 67 1.35 0.52 8.45
N ARG A 68 2.68 0.55 8.57
CA ARG A 68 3.43 1.58 9.31
C ARG A 68 3.38 2.94 8.64
N GLU A 69 3.45 2.99 7.30
CA GLU A 69 3.24 4.21 6.53
C GLU A 69 1.77 4.65 6.52
N ALA A 70 0.84 3.70 6.38
CA ALA A 70 -0.60 3.96 6.42
C ALA A 70 -1.01 4.67 7.71
N ALA A 71 -0.53 4.19 8.86
CA ALA A 71 -0.77 4.83 10.16
C ALA A 71 -0.26 6.29 10.22
N ARG A 72 0.95 6.56 9.69
CA ARG A 72 1.49 7.94 9.61
C ARG A 72 0.64 8.83 8.71
N ILE A 73 0.31 8.37 7.51
CA ILE A 73 -0.53 9.09 6.54
C ILE A 73 -1.91 9.41 7.12
N LEU A 74 -2.49 8.51 7.92
CA LEU A 74 -3.75 8.76 8.63
C LEU A 74 -3.62 9.86 9.70
N VAL A 75 -2.55 9.82 10.52
CA VAL A 75 -2.29 10.85 11.54
C VAL A 75 -2.05 12.21 10.90
N GLU A 76 -1.14 12.31 9.92
CA GLU A 76 -0.83 13.56 9.18
C GLU A 76 -2.09 14.18 8.54
N LEU A 77 -2.96 13.35 7.96
CA LEU A 77 -4.22 13.81 7.36
C LEU A 77 -5.34 14.08 8.38
N HIS A 78 -5.20 13.65 9.64
CA HIS A 78 -6.12 13.98 10.72
C HIS A 78 -5.68 15.29 11.42
N GLU A 79 -4.41 15.39 11.81
CA GLU A 79 -3.83 16.57 12.48
C GLU A 79 -3.76 17.80 11.58
N GLY A 80 -3.57 17.60 10.26
CA GLY A 80 -3.64 18.68 9.26
C GLY A 80 -5.06 19.19 8.97
N ASP A 81 -6.10 18.62 9.60
CA ASP A 81 -7.48 19.09 9.48
C ASP A 81 -7.81 19.97 10.70
N CYS A 82 -7.89 21.30 10.50
CA CYS A 82 -7.92 22.29 11.59
C CYS A 82 -9.30 22.37 12.30
N GLY A 83 -9.67 21.29 13.01
CA GLY A 83 -10.91 21.16 13.76
C GLY A 83 -12.13 20.76 12.93
N SER A 84 -11.98 20.39 11.65
CA SER A 84 -13.10 19.93 10.83
C SER A 84 -13.30 18.41 10.96
N HIS A 85 -14.55 17.99 11.14
CA HIS A 85 -14.91 16.58 11.28
C HIS A 85 -14.90 15.87 9.90
N SER A 86 -13.69 15.65 9.35
CA SER A 86 -13.49 14.84 8.15
C SER A 86 -14.01 13.41 8.35
N SER A 87 -15.21 13.12 7.83
CA SER A 87 -15.71 11.73 7.75
C SER A 87 -14.69 10.81 7.06
N GLY A 88 -14.65 9.52 7.42
CA GLY A 88 -13.69 8.58 6.82
C GLY A 88 -13.75 8.48 5.29
N ARG A 89 -14.92 8.78 4.70
CA ARG A 89 -15.08 8.92 3.24
C ARG A 89 -14.27 10.10 2.67
N SER A 90 -14.17 11.22 3.39
CA SER A 90 -13.28 12.35 3.06
C SER A 90 -11.82 11.90 3.12
N LEU A 91 -11.41 11.28 4.22
CA LEU A 91 -10.04 10.84 4.47
C LEU A 91 -9.56 9.83 3.40
N VAL A 92 -10.33 8.77 3.10
CA VAL A 92 -10.04 7.83 2.01
C VAL A 92 -9.88 8.52 0.65
N LEU A 93 -10.66 9.58 0.38
CA LEU A 93 -10.57 10.34 -0.86
C LEU A 93 -9.32 11.25 -0.88
N ARG A 94 -8.97 11.89 0.24
CA ARG A 94 -7.73 12.67 0.40
C ARG A 94 -6.50 11.78 0.19
N THR A 95 -6.43 10.63 0.86
CA THR A 95 -5.36 9.62 0.69
C THR A 95 -5.18 9.16 -0.76
N LYS A 96 -6.27 8.87 -1.47
CA LYS A 96 -6.20 8.46 -2.88
C LYS A 96 -5.79 9.60 -3.82
N ARG A 97 -6.17 10.85 -3.51
CA ARG A 97 -5.70 12.04 -4.23
C ARG A 97 -4.21 12.31 -3.99
N ALA A 98 -3.70 12.01 -2.80
CA ALA A 98 -2.27 12.01 -2.47
C ALA A 98 -1.50 10.83 -3.10
N GLY A 99 -2.18 9.91 -3.80
CA GLY A 99 -1.55 8.84 -4.58
C GLY A 99 -1.36 7.51 -3.85
N TYR A 100 -1.96 7.29 -2.68
CA TYR A 100 -1.71 6.08 -1.86
C TYR A 100 -2.85 5.04 -1.87
N TYR A 101 -2.49 3.75 -1.75
CA TYR A 101 -3.41 2.65 -1.36
C TYR A 101 -2.76 1.70 -0.34
N TRP A 102 -3.49 1.46 0.75
CA TRP A 102 -3.47 0.22 1.52
C TRP A 102 -4.94 -0.15 1.74
N PRO A 103 -5.37 -1.40 1.61
CA PRO A 103 -7.37 -1.38 0.99
C PRO A 103 -8.28 -1.47 2.22
N THR A 104 -7.69 -1.79 3.38
CA THR A 104 -8.23 -1.57 4.72
C THR A 104 -8.35 -0.09 5.08
N MET A 105 -7.82 0.83 4.25
CA MET A 105 -8.03 2.29 4.38
C MET A 105 -9.50 2.71 4.60
N ALA A 106 -10.46 1.94 4.08
CA ALA A 106 -11.88 2.23 4.26
C ALA A 106 -12.43 1.80 5.64
N GLU A 107 -11.76 0.88 6.33
CA GLU A 107 -12.08 0.44 7.68
C GLU A 107 -11.30 1.28 8.70
N GLU A 108 -10.05 1.62 8.40
CA GLU A 108 -9.17 2.41 9.26
C GLU A 108 -9.55 3.90 9.29
N ALA A 109 -9.99 4.48 8.18
CA ALA A 109 -10.42 5.88 8.15
C ALA A 109 -11.78 6.15 8.84
N ASN A 110 -12.51 5.12 9.25
CA ASN A 110 -13.78 5.23 9.99
C ASN A 110 -13.62 4.88 11.48
N LYS A 111 -12.40 4.98 12.01
CA LYS A 111 -12.04 4.85 13.43
C LYS A 111 -11.66 6.21 14.00
#